data_AF-F0FAB7-F1
#
_entry.id   AF-F0FAB7-F1
#
_cell.length_a   1.000
_cell.length_b   1.000
_cell.length_c   1.000
_cell.angle_alpha   90.00
_cell.angle_beta   90.00
_cell.angle_gamma   90.00
#
_symmetry.space_group_name_H-M   'P 1'
#
loop_
_entity.id
_entity.type
_entity.pdbx_description
1 polymer ?
#
loop_
_entity_poly.entity_id
_entity_poly.type
_entity_poly.pdbx_seq_one_letter_code
_entity_poly.pdbx_strand_id
1 'polypeptide(L)'
;MHEVLYPENLFNRVTYTYGKAGDKYNRAGRLALVEDASGGEAYYYGKQGEVTKTVRTVMASVADIRTYVYGATYDSWNRVQTMTYPDGEVVTYHYNAAGQVERLTSNKQGRQSVIVDRIGYDKEGHTVYTKLGNGTETTYTYDRQRERLQVMNLTADGQTVMENRYRYDAVDNILGITNAANPTSLTKLNKAKLGGKSSHTYEYDELNRLVHANGKAKSASYDILMSFGRMSEPLTKVQKVDSTTTAKSYNFAYKYEDSNHPTAPTQIGHDHYTYDANGNPTLVTNDSTNTTREMYWDEDNRLMVLSDNGKTSRYTYNAAGERIMKSYGTMEGVYINGAPQGITFHETDNFTLYPASIISINKNRFTKHYFLGDKRIASRIGTGLFNNVYGRNGSYVTAGQQDYAERMNQIQKQKEAYYKQQGIAPGVPTMKGAYGDPENTHIGYNSIIRELGNHDVPQGWVQTPRPNTTPDTNPGPPVSWNDPSNPDDPQAGYGYIPNDTTKEETFFYHSDHLGSTSYITDDKANITQYDAYLPYGELLVDEHSSSEDLPYKFNGKQFDDETGLYYYGARY
;
A
#
# COMPACT_ATOMS: atom_id res chain seq x y z
N MET A 1 -25.99 -22.29 25.90
CA MET A 1 -25.22 -21.08 25.60
C MET A 1 -24.73 -21.21 24.18
N HIS A 2 -25.11 -20.30 23.28
CA HIS A 2 -24.45 -20.18 21.98
C HIS A 2 -23.35 -19.15 22.16
N GLU A 3 -22.11 -19.59 22.03
CA GLU A 3 -20.94 -18.73 21.98
C GLU A 3 -20.72 -18.34 20.51
N VAL A 4 -20.63 -17.04 20.23
CA VAL A 4 -20.23 -16.53 18.91
C VAL A 4 -18.78 -16.10 19.05
N LEU A 5 -17.88 -16.90 18.50
CA LEU A 5 -16.46 -16.55 18.38
C LEU A 5 -16.29 -15.73 17.10
N TYR A 6 -15.99 -14.44 17.21
CA TYR A 6 -15.78 -13.55 16.06
C TYR A 6 -14.47 -12.75 16.19
N PRO A 7 -13.68 -12.63 15.11
CA PRO A 7 -13.80 -13.40 13.88
C PRO A 7 -13.53 -14.89 14.13
N GLU A 8 -14.19 -15.76 13.35
CA GLU A 8 -14.03 -17.22 13.44
C GLU A 8 -12.60 -17.63 13.05
N ASN A 9 -11.99 -16.84 12.19
CA ASN A 9 -10.62 -16.92 11.74
C ASN A 9 -9.68 -16.19 12.71
N LEU A 10 -8.90 -17.00 13.43
CA LEU A 10 -7.88 -16.53 14.38
C LEU A 10 -6.87 -15.56 13.75
N PHE A 11 -6.67 -15.59 12.42
CA PHE A 11 -5.79 -14.66 11.71
C PHE A 11 -6.29 -13.23 11.75
N ASN A 12 -7.60 -13.00 11.83
CA ASN A 12 -8.19 -11.68 11.87
C ASN A 12 -8.41 -11.17 13.29
N ARG A 13 -7.98 -11.93 14.31
CA ARG A 13 -8.08 -11.48 15.69
C ARG A 13 -7.18 -10.27 15.90
N VAL A 14 -7.82 -9.18 16.32
CA VAL A 14 -7.13 -7.97 16.75
C VAL A 14 -7.11 -7.90 18.27
N THR A 15 -5.92 -7.69 18.83
CA THR A 15 -5.74 -7.41 20.27
C THR A 15 -5.38 -5.94 20.44
N TYR A 16 -6.15 -5.23 21.27
CA TYR A 16 -5.91 -3.83 21.63
C TYR A 16 -5.42 -3.77 23.09
N THR A 17 -4.23 -3.24 23.30
CA THR A 17 -3.66 -3.03 24.63
C THR A 17 -3.64 -1.54 24.95
N TYR A 18 -4.25 -1.13 26.05
CA TYR A 18 -4.28 0.25 26.52
C TYR A 18 -3.27 0.47 27.64
N GLY A 19 -2.66 1.66 27.69
CA GLY A 19 -1.69 1.99 28.72
C GLY A 19 -2.33 2.14 30.11
N LYS A 20 -1.59 1.72 31.14
CA LYS A 20 -1.99 1.79 32.55
C LYS A 20 -1.73 3.17 33.14
N ALA A 21 -2.34 3.45 34.28
CA ALA A 21 -2.07 4.67 35.03
C ALA A 21 -0.58 4.77 35.37
N GLY A 22 0.05 5.89 35.03
CA GLY A 22 1.49 6.12 35.24
C GLY A 22 2.40 5.69 34.08
N ASP A 23 1.86 5.10 33.01
CA ASP A 23 2.67 4.73 31.84
C ASP A 23 3.32 5.96 31.20
N LYS A 24 4.60 5.80 30.81
CA LYS A 24 5.38 6.82 30.10
C LYS A 24 4.76 7.14 28.72
N TYR A 25 5.25 8.22 28.09
CA TYR A 25 4.87 8.61 26.73
C TYR A 25 3.36 8.87 26.55
N ASN A 26 2.73 9.39 27.61
CA ASN A 26 1.30 9.72 27.65
C ASN A 26 0.39 8.55 27.25
N ARG A 27 0.78 7.31 27.53
CA ARG A 27 0.00 6.11 27.16
C ARG A 27 -1.15 5.78 28.11
N ALA A 28 -1.17 6.32 29.32
CA ALA A 28 -2.22 6.04 30.30
C ALA A 28 -3.62 6.29 29.70
N GLY A 29 -4.45 5.24 29.65
CA GLY A 29 -5.80 5.27 29.08
C GLY A 29 -5.87 5.37 27.55
N ARG A 30 -4.74 5.39 26.84
CA ARG A 30 -4.66 5.43 25.36
C ARG A 30 -4.23 4.08 24.81
N LEU A 31 -4.57 3.83 23.55
CA LEU A 31 -4.16 2.64 22.82
C LEU A 31 -2.64 2.60 22.70
N ALA A 32 -1.98 1.65 23.35
CA ALA A 32 -0.53 1.53 23.42
C ALA A 32 0.03 0.54 22.40
N LEU A 33 -0.71 -0.54 22.11
CA LEU A 33 -0.32 -1.57 21.16
C LEU A 33 -1.56 -2.15 20.48
N VAL A 34 -1.48 -2.31 19.16
CA VAL A 34 -2.42 -3.11 18.36
C VAL A 34 -1.67 -4.29 17.80
N GLU A 35 -2.28 -5.46 17.89
CA GLU A 35 -1.75 -6.70 17.36
C GLU A 35 -2.78 -7.32 16.42
N ASP A 36 -2.41 -7.59 15.17
CA ASP A 36 -3.31 -8.02 14.10
C ASP A 36 -2.64 -9.08 13.19
N ALA A 37 -3.33 -9.51 12.12
CA ALA A 37 -2.87 -10.53 11.18
C ALA A 37 -1.47 -10.27 10.59
N SER A 38 -1.12 -9.00 10.43
CA SER A 38 0.11 -8.56 9.78
C SER A 38 1.28 -8.32 10.74
N GLY A 39 1.02 -8.31 12.05
CA GLY A 39 2.02 -8.11 13.09
C GLY A 39 1.49 -7.23 14.23
N GLY A 40 2.21 -6.17 14.57
CA GLY A 40 1.73 -5.24 15.58
C GLY A 40 2.32 -3.85 15.49
N GLU A 41 1.63 -2.90 16.13
CA GLU A 41 1.91 -1.49 16.06
C GLU A 41 1.80 -0.86 17.46
N ALA A 42 2.92 -0.34 17.95
CA ALA A 42 2.98 0.33 19.24
C ALA A 42 3.05 1.85 19.08
N TYR A 43 2.18 2.56 19.81
CA TYR A 43 2.04 4.01 19.74
C TYR A 43 2.67 4.71 20.94
N TYR A 44 3.18 5.91 20.69
CA TYR A 44 3.77 6.79 21.68
C TYR A 44 3.21 8.19 21.46
N TYR A 45 2.78 8.83 22.55
CA TYR A 45 2.01 10.06 22.45
C TYR A 45 2.74 11.28 23.03
N GLY A 46 2.59 12.41 22.35
CA GLY A 46 2.98 13.71 22.83
C GLY A 46 2.00 14.26 23.87
N LYS A 47 2.24 15.49 24.30
CA LYS A 47 1.51 16.11 25.43
C LYS A 47 0.05 16.44 25.09
N GLN A 48 -0.28 16.59 23.81
CA GLN A 48 -1.63 16.87 23.31
C GLN A 48 -2.37 15.57 22.96
N GLY A 49 -1.74 14.40 23.09
CA GLY A 49 -2.29 13.10 22.71
C GLY A 49 -2.06 12.72 21.25
N GLU A 50 -1.22 13.47 20.55
CA GLU A 50 -0.76 13.24 19.18
C GLU A 50 0.25 12.09 19.10
N VAL A 51 0.19 11.26 18.05
CA VAL A 51 1.14 10.14 17.88
C VAL A 51 2.49 10.69 17.42
N THR A 52 3.50 10.64 18.29
CA THR A 52 4.84 11.18 18.01
C THR A 52 5.82 10.12 17.52
N LYS A 53 5.56 8.84 17.85
CA LYS A 53 6.37 7.71 17.40
C LYS A 53 5.49 6.47 17.25
N THR A 54 5.78 5.70 16.22
CA THR A 54 5.18 4.40 15.96
C THR A 54 6.29 3.38 15.77
N VAL A 55 6.16 2.24 16.43
CA VAL A 55 6.98 1.05 16.21
C VAL A 55 6.09 0.00 15.57
N ARG A 56 6.32 -0.29 14.29
CA ARG A 56 5.54 -1.25 13.51
C ARG A 56 6.38 -2.50 13.25
N THR A 57 5.93 -3.66 13.70
CA THR A 57 6.53 -4.95 13.35
C THR A 57 5.62 -5.66 12.36
N VAL A 58 6.18 -6.08 11.22
CA VAL A 58 5.48 -6.79 10.15
C VAL A 58 6.01 -8.21 10.05
N MET A 59 5.09 -9.17 10.05
CA MET A 59 5.36 -10.61 9.90
C MET A 59 5.24 -11.00 8.42
N ALA A 60 6.33 -10.89 7.66
CA ALA A 60 6.32 -11.29 6.24
C ALA A 60 6.46 -12.82 6.09
N SER A 61 7.28 -13.43 6.94
CA SER A 61 7.40 -14.89 7.13
C SER A 61 7.96 -15.20 8.51
N VAL A 62 7.97 -16.48 8.92
CA VAL A 62 8.63 -16.90 10.17
C VAL A 62 10.13 -16.55 10.17
N ALA A 63 10.75 -16.51 8.98
CA ALA A 63 12.15 -16.16 8.80
C ALA A 63 12.39 -14.67 8.52
N ASP A 64 11.33 -13.90 8.25
CA ASP A 64 11.41 -12.51 7.82
C ASP A 64 10.38 -11.65 8.58
N ILE A 65 10.79 -11.25 9.79
CA ILE A 65 10.06 -10.32 10.65
C ILE A 65 10.85 -9.02 10.67
N ARG A 66 10.19 -7.91 10.33
CA ARG A 66 10.83 -6.60 10.20
C ARG A 66 10.14 -5.57 11.06
N THR A 67 10.92 -4.82 11.82
CA THR A 67 10.44 -3.66 12.57
C THR A 67 10.78 -2.36 11.84
N TYR A 68 9.86 -1.40 11.86
CA TYR A 68 9.99 -0.07 11.28
C TYR A 68 9.63 0.94 12.35
N VAL A 69 10.53 1.91 12.58
CA VAL A 69 10.30 2.98 13.55
C VAL A 69 10.23 4.30 12.81
N TYR A 70 9.09 4.97 12.91
CA TYR A 70 8.83 6.27 12.30
C TYR A 70 8.10 7.17 13.29
N GLY A 71 8.02 8.46 13.01
CA GLY A 71 7.41 9.40 13.95
C GLY A 71 7.20 10.78 13.39
N ALA A 72 6.45 11.59 14.13
CA ALA A 72 6.13 12.95 13.74
C ALA A 72 6.30 13.92 14.91
N THR A 73 6.59 15.17 14.57
CA THR A 73 6.49 16.28 15.52
C THR A 73 5.35 17.19 15.08
N TYR A 74 4.79 17.93 16.04
CA TYR A 74 3.61 18.75 15.82
C TYR A 74 3.83 20.13 16.41
N ASP A 75 3.19 21.13 15.80
CA ASP A 75 3.13 22.47 16.36
C ASP A 75 2.04 22.59 17.45
N SER A 76 1.88 23.80 17.99
CA SER A 76 0.87 24.10 19.01
C SER A 76 -0.58 24.06 18.52
N TRP A 77 -0.81 23.91 17.21
CA TRP A 77 -2.14 23.73 16.61
C TRP A 77 -2.37 22.28 16.18
N ASN A 78 -1.52 21.36 16.64
CA ASN A 78 -1.58 19.93 16.35
C ASN A 78 -1.43 19.59 14.85
N ARG A 79 -0.66 20.42 14.11
CA ARG A 79 -0.32 20.16 12.71
C ARG A 79 1.07 19.54 12.61
N VAL A 80 1.26 18.61 11.68
CA VAL A 80 2.53 17.89 11.49
C VAL A 80 3.64 18.86 11.06
N GLN A 81 4.63 19.09 11.91
CA GLN A 81 5.80 19.91 11.60
C GLN A 81 6.89 19.10 10.89
N THR A 82 7.18 17.89 11.39
CA THR A 82 8.11 16.96 10.74
C THR A 82 7.59 15.54 10.72
N MET A 83 8.00 14.76 9.72
CA MET A 83 7.81 13.31 9.64
C MET A 83 9.18 12.66 9.45
N THR A 84 9.58 11.80 10.39
CA THR A 84 10.81 11.00 10.31
C THR A 84 10.47 9.60 9.80
N TYR A 85 11.03 9.24 8.66
CA TYR A 85 10.80 7.99 7.94
C TYR A 85 11.61 6.85 8.56
N PRO A 86 11.27 5.57 8.29
CA PRO A 86 12.03 4.43 8.81
C PRO A 86 13.50 4.36 8.41
N ASP A 87 13.92 5.07 7.34
CA ASP A 87 15.33 5.18 6.93
C ASP A 87 16.07 6.36 7.59
N GLY A 88 15.42 7.06 8.51
CA GLY A 88 15.94 8.22 9.22
C GLY A 88 15.85 9.54 8.45
N GLU A 89 15.26 9.56 7.24
CA GLU A 89 14.98 10.83 6.56
C GLU A 89 13.92 11.64 7.33
N VAL A 90 14.21 12.91 7.57
CA VAL A 90 13.27 13.85 8.19
C VAL A 90 12.70 14.76 7.11
N VAL A 91 11.39 14.66 6.87
CA VAL A 91 10.63 15.59 6.03
C VAL A 91 10.03 16.68 6.92
N THR A 92 10.19 17.94 6.53
CA THR A 92 9.67 19.12 7.25
C THR A 92 8.61 19.81 6.41
N TYR A 93 7.46 20.05 7.03
CA TYR A 93 6.35 20.81 6.46
C TYR A 93 6.45 22.26 6.93
N HIS A 94 6.55 23.20 5.99
CA HIS A 94 6.54 24.62 6.29
C HIS A 94 5.16 25.17 5.98
N TYR A 95 4.60 25.93 6.93
CA TYR A 95 3.26 26.48 6.85
C TYR A 95 3.29 27.99 6.70
N ASN A 96 2.42 28.52 5.84
CA ASN A 96 2.17 29.95 5.72
C ASN A 96 1.40 30.48 6.94
N ALA A 97 1.20 31.80 7.01
CA ALA A 97 0.47 32.45 8.09
C ALA A 97 -1.03 32.07 8.17
N ALA A 98 -1.64 31.62 7.07
CA ALA A 98 -3.01 31.10 7.04
C ALA A 98 -3.10 29.63 7.47
N GLY A 99 -1.95 29.00 7.72
CA GLY A 99 -1.82 27.66 8.21
C GLY A 99 -1.83 26.55 7.15
N GLN A 100 -1.70 26.93 5.87
CA GLN A 100 -1.59 26.01 4.74
C GLN A 100 -0.12 25.66 4.48
N VAL A 101 0.15 24.45 3.98
CA VAL A 101 1.51 24.02 3.64
C VAL A 101 2.02 24.82 2.44
N GLU A 102 3.18 25.46 2.55
CA GLU A 102 3.77 26.24 1.44
C GLU A 102 5.06 25.63 0.88
N ARG A 103 5.73 24.73 1.62
CA ARG A 103 7.01 24.12 1.22
C ARG A 103 7.26 22.80 1.97
N LEU A 104 7.88 21.84 1.29
CA LEU A 104 8.38 20.59 1.87
C LEU A 104 9.88 20.46 1.62
N THR A 105 10.65 20.32 2.69
CA THR A 105 12.09 20.03 2.63
C THR A 105 12.37 18.70 3.29
N SER A 106 13.44 18.03 2.90
CA SER A 106 13.90 16.83 3.59
C SER A 106 15.37 16.91 3.98
N ASN A 107 15.75 16.14 4.99
CA ASN A 107 17.11 16.02 5.47
C ASN A 107 17.41 14.56 5.80
N LYS A 108 18.43 13.98 5.16
CA LYS A 108 18.94 12.65 5.49
C LYS A 108 20.42 12.76 5.83
N GLN A 109 20.78 12.53 7.09
CA GLN A 109 22.16 12.60 7.60
C GLN A 109 22.89 13.91 7.23
N GLY A 110 22.20 15.05 7.33
CA GLY A 110 22.75 16.38 7.01
C GLY A 110 22.62 16.78 5.55
N ARG A 111 22.27 15.85 4.65
CA ARG A 111 22.00 16.15 3.24
C ARG A 111 20.58 16.67 3.07
N GLN A 112 20.46 17.97 2.84
CA GLN A 112 19.17 18.61 2.58
C GLN A 112 18.72 18.42 1.13
N SER A 113 17.42 18.26 0.91
CA SER A 113 16.77 18.30 -0.40
C SER A 113 15.43 19.04 -0.32
N VAL A 114 14.96 19.58 -1.45
CA VAL A 114 13.64 20.19 -1.56
C VAL A 114 12.73 19.20 -2.28
N ILE A 115 11.56 18.91 -1.72
CA ILE A 115 10.53 18.06 -2.37
C ILE A 115 9.48 18.95 -3.03
N VAL A 116 9.01 19.97 -2.30
CA VAL A 116 8.15 21.03 -2.82
C VAL A 116 8.82 22.34 -2.49
N ASP A 117 9.13 23.14 -3.50
CA ASP A 117 9.76 24.45 -3.33
C ASP A 117 8.73 25.51 -2.92
N ARG A 118 7.55 25.47 -3.53
CA ARG A 118 6.51 26.47 -3.27
C ARG A 118 5.11 25.95 -3.59
N ILE A 119 4.15 26.35 -2.77
CA ILE A 119 2.72 26.26 -3.07
C ILE A 119 2.12 27.65 -2.88
N GLY A 120 1.33 28.10 -3.86
CA GLY A 120 0.60 29.35 -3.82
C GLY A 120 -0.90 29.09 -3.74
N TYR A 121 -1.57 29.88 -2.91
CA TYR A 121 -3.02 29.81 -2.70
C TYR A 121 -3.68 31.15 -3.08
N ASP A 122 -4.92 31.11 -3.57
CA ASP A 122 -5.77 32.29 -3.64
C ASP A 122 -6.41 32.62 -2.28
N LYS A 123 -7.26 33.64 -2.24
CA LYS A 123 -7.91 34.11 -1.00
C LYS A 123 -9.03 33.17 -0.53
N GLU A 124 -9.55 32.33 -1.43
CA GLU A 124 -10.53 31.27 -1.17
C GLU A 124 -9.84 29.98 -0.66
N GLY A 125 -8.52 29.89 -0.79
CA GLY A 125 -7.70 28.77 -0.35
C GLY A 125 -7.45 27.70 -1.42
N HIS A 126 -7.84 27.94 -2.68
CA HIS A 126 -7.49 27.05 -3.78
C HIS A 126 -6.00 27.14 -4.10
N THR A 127 -5.40 26.00 -4.42
CA THR A 127 -4.03 25.98 -4.94
C THR A 127 -3.99 26.60 -6.33
N VAL A 128 -3.29 27.72 -6.50
CA VAL A 128 -3.12 28.40 -7.80
C VAL A 128 -1.74 28.17 -8.42
N TYR A 129 -0.79 27.69 -7.62
CA TYR A 129 0.58 27.45 -8.07
C TYR A 129 1.27 26.35 -7.25
N THR A 130 2.04 25.50 -7.92
CA THR A 130 2.93 24.53 -7.28
C THR A 130 4.26 24.51 -8.02
N LYS A 131 5.39 24.57 -7.28
CA LYS A 131 6.74 24.33 -7.79
C LYS A 131 7.38 23.19 -7.02
N LEU A 132 7.76 22.12 -7.73
CA LEU A 132 8.37 20.94 -7.13
C LEU A 132 9.90 21.07 -7.07
N GLY A 133 10.52 20.20 -6.27
CA GLY A 133 11.97 20.20 -6.03
C GLY A 133 12.85 19.99 -7.27
N ASN A 134 12.31 19.36 -8.31
CA ASN A 134 12.99 19.22 -9.61
C ASN A 134 12.80 20.42 -10.55
N GLY A 135 12.11 21.48 -10.09
CA GLY A 135 11.90 22.71 -10.85
C GLY A 135 10.69 22.69 -11.81
N THR A 136 9.91 21.61 -11.84
CA THR A 136 8.62 21.60 -12.54
C THR A 136 7.61 22.51 -11.85
N GLU A 137 6.78 23.20 -12.64
CA GLU A 137 5.82 24.19 -12.15
C GLU A 137 4.43 23.93 -12.71
N THR A 138 3.41 23.90 -11.85
CA THR A 138 2.01 23.81 -12.25
C THR A 138 1.26 25.07 -11.82
N THR A 139 0.45 25.61 -12.73
CA THR A 139 -0.46 26.74 -12.48
C THR A 139 -1.90 26.29 -12.67
N TYR A 140 -2.79 26.82 -11.84
CA TYR A 140 -4.23 26.51 -11.87
C TYR A 140 -5.02 27.81 -12.03
N THR A 141 -5.95 27.82 -12.98
CA THR A 141 -6.86 28.95 -13.19
C THR A 141 -8.28 28.49 -12.89
N TYR A 142 -8.97 29.19 -11.99
CA TYR A 142 -10.34 28.91 -11.60
C TYR A 142 -11.30 29.95 -12.17
N ASP A 143 -12.54 29.54 -12.43
CA ASP A 143 -13.65 30.45 -12.69
C ASP A 143 -13.94 31.28 -11.43
N ARG A 144 -14.05 32.61 -11.57
CA ARG A 144 -14.21 33.51 -10.43
C ARG A 144 -15.56 33.43 -9.72
N GLN A 145 -16.59 32.87 -10.36
CA GLN A 145 -17.94 32.79 -9.81
C GLN A 145 -18.29 31.37 -9.38
N ARG A 146 -17.89 30.38 -10.18
CA ARG A 146 -18.20 28.97 -9.95
C ARG A 146 -17.09 28.20 -9.24
N GLU A 147 -15.91 28.81 -9.07
CA GLU A 147 -14.73 28.21 -8.44
C GLU A 147 -14.27 26.90 -9.13
N ARG A 148 -14.67 26.68 -10.39
CA ARG A 148 -14.30 25.50 -11.18
C ARG A 148 -12.97 25.70 -11.88
N LEU A 149 -12.12 24.67 -11.83
CA LEU A 149 -10.83 24.65 -12.50
C LEU A 149 -11.03 24.77 -14.03
N GLN A 150 -10.58 25.86 -14.63
CA GLN A 150 -10.66 26.11 -16.08
C GLN A 150 -9.42 25.62 -16.81
N VAL A 151 -8.24 25.83 -16.22
CA VAL A 151 -6.94 25.50 -16.85
C VAL A 151 -5.98 24.94 -15.81
N MET A 152 -5.32 23.84 -16.14
CA MET A 152 -4.15 23.32 -15.43
C MET A 152 -2.96 23.29 -16.40
N ASN A 153 -1.91 24.04 -16.11
CA ASN A 153 -0.73 24.16 -16.98
C ASN A 153 0.54 23.76 -16.23
N LEU A 154 1.15 22.66 -16.67
CA LEU A 154 2.42 22.10 -16.20
C LEU A 154 3.56 22.51 -17.14
N THR A 155 4.64 23.03 -16.56
CA THR A 155 5.85 23.41 -17.28
C THR A 155 7.10 22.79 -16.65
N ALA A 156 8.12 22.56 -17.47
CA ALA A 156 9.44 22.13 -17.07
C ALA A 156 10.48 22.93 -17.87
N ASP A 157 11.48 23.52 -17.19
CA ASP A 157 12.46 24.43 -17.82
C ASP A 157 11.79 25.57 -18.64
N GLY A 158 10.64 26.06 -18.16
CA GLY A 158 9.81 27.07 -18.82
C GLY A 158 9.02 26.58 -20.04
N GLN A 159 9.12 25.30 -20.41
CA GLN A 159 8.41 24.71 -21.56
C GLN A 159 7.17 23.94 -21.11
N THR A 160 6.04 24.11 -21.81
CA THR A 160 4.78 23.43 -21.48
C THR A 160 4.85 21.93 -21.74
N VAL A 161 4.58 21.14 -20.71
CA VAL A 161 4.47 19.67 -20.77
C VAL A 161 3.00 19.24 -20.93
N MET A 162 2.10 19.89 -20.19
CA MET A 162 0.65 19.61 -20.21
C MET A 162 -0.12 20.91 -20.00
N GLU A 163 -1.18 21.13 -20.78
CA GLU A 163 -2.12 22.24 -20.59
C GLU A 163 -3.55 21.72 -20.76
N ASN A 164 -4.17 21.27 -19.67
CA ASN A 164 -5.55 20.79 -19.68
C ASN A 164 -6.51 21.96 -19.55
N ARG A 165 -7.46 22.06 -20.49
CA ARG A 165 -8.57 23.02 -20.47
C ARG A 165 -9.89 22.28 -20.30
N TYR A 166 -10.68 22.71 -19.33
CA TYR A 166 -11.92 22.06 -18.92
C TYR A 166 -13.14 22.83 -19.43
N ARG A 167 -14.16 22.11 -19.91
CA ARG A 167 -15.47 22.66 -20.24
C ARG A 167 -16.52 22.01 -19.36
N TYR A 168 -17.47 22.80 -18.90
CA TYR A 168 -18.51 22.37 -17.97
C TYR A 168 -19.90 22.69 -18.53
N ASP A 169 -20.90 21.91 -18.10
CA ASP A 169 -22.30 22.29 -18.28
C ASP A 169 -22.77 23.25 -17.15
N ALA A 170 -24.09 23.44 -17.03
CA ALA A 170 -24.67 24.34 -16.03
C ALA A 170 -24.71 23.76 -14.61
N VAL A 171 -24.55 22.43 -14.45
CA VAL A 171 -24.53 21.73 -13.16
C VAL A 171 -23.13 21.19 -12.83
N ASP A 172 -22.12 21.71 -13.52
CA ASP A 172 -20.69 21.43 -13.37
C ASP A 172 -20.23 20.00 -13.75
N ASN A 173 -20.99 19.28 -14.59
CA ASN A 173 -20.42 18.11 -15.24
C ASN A 173 -19.37 18.53 -16.26
N ILE A 174 -18.28 17.75 -16.39
CA ILE A 174 -17.22 18.03 -17.37
C ILE A 174 -17.68 17.59 -18.74
N LEU A 175 -17.92 18.52 -19.66
CA LEU A 175 -18.28 18.24 -21.07
C LEU A 175 -17.06 17.89 -21.94
N GLY A 176 -15.86 18.24 -21.49
CA GLY A 176 -14.65 17.85 -22.19
C GLY A 176 -13.38 18.42 -21.61
N ILE A 177 -12.27 17.77 -21.96
CA ILE A 177 -10.91 18.13 -21.55
C ILE A 177 -10.05 18.16 -22.80
N THR A 178 -9.33 19.25 -23.04
CA THR A 178 -8.40 19.36 -24.17
C THR A 178 -7.01 19.68 -23.65
N ASN A 179 -6.02 18.88 -24.06
CA ASN A 179 -4.60 19.16 -23.90
C ASN A 179 -3.99 19.58 -25.24
N ALA A 180 -3.66 20.86 -25.37
CA ALA A 180 -3.01 21.37 -26.58
C ALA A 180 -1.48 21.15 -26.58
N ALA A 181 -0.89 20.84 -25.42
CA ALA A 181 0.54 20.67 -25.27
C ALA A 181 1.06 19.44 -26.01
N ASN A 182 2.28 19.55 -26.55
CA ASN A 182 2.96 18.43 -27.20
C ASN A 182 4.41 18.32 -26.71
N PRO A 183 4.65 17.61 -25.59
CA PRO A 183 5.97 17.49 -25.00
C PRO A 183 6.96 16.68 -25.83
N THR A 184 6.54 16.03 -26.92
CA THR A 184 7.44 15.24 -27.80
C THR A 184 8.51 16.09 -28.50
N SER A 185 8.30 17.41 -28.55
CA SER A 185 9.27 18.38 -29.08
C SER A 185 10.39 18.74 -28.10
N LEU A 186 10.25 18.37 -26.81
CA LEU A 186 11.18 18.71 -25.74
C LEU A 186 12.37 17.75 -25.72
N THR A 187 13.22 17.75 -26.74
CA THR A 187 14.28 16.73 -26.94
C THR A 187 15.26 16.57 -25.77
N LYS A 188 15.48 17.63 -24.97
CA LYS A 188 16.32 17.60 -23.77
C LYS A 188 15.66 16.81 -22.63
N LEU A 189 14.38 17.10 -22.35
CA LEU A 189 13.63 16.58 -21.21
C LEU A 189 12.81 15.32 -21.55
N ASN A 190 12.54 15.06 -22.83
CA ASN A 190 11.66 14.01 -23.31
C ASN A 190 12.28 13.28 -24.52
N LYS A 191 13.44 12.65 -24.30
CA LYS A 191 14.16 11.90 -25.33
C LYS A 191 13.33 10.76 -25.91
N ALA A 192 12.51 10.12 -25.08
CA ALA A 192 11.64 9.02 -25.48
C ALA A 192 10.33 9.47 -26.17
N LYS A 193 10.09 10.78 -26.30
CA LYS A 193 8.89 11.36 -26.95
C LYS A 193 7.58 10.81 -26.35
N LEU A 194 7.53 10.77 -25.02
CA LEU A 194 6.36 10.38 -24.24
C LEU A 194 5.29 11.46 -24.29
N GLY A 195 4.03 11.06 -24.19
CA GLY A 195 2.90 11.98 -24.13
C GLY A 195 2.60 12.70 -25.44
N GLY A 196 1.69 13.68 -25.38
CA GLY A 196 1.22 14.39 -26.55
C GLY A 196 -0.11 15.11 -26.32
N LYS A 197 -0.66 15.62 -27.42
CA LYS A 197 -1.98 16.24 -27.43
C LYS A 197 -3.04 15.22 -27.07
N SER A 198 -4.08 15.66 -26.37
CA SER A 198 -5.26 14.87 -26.11
C SER A 198 -6.53 15.71 -26.17
N SER A 199 -7.66 15.04 -26.41
CA SER A 199 -8.98 15.66 -26.34
C SER A 199 -10.00 14.61 -25.95
N HIS A 200 -10.87 14.95 -25.01
CA HIS A 200 -11.95 14.11 -24.50
C HIS A 200 -13.25 14.91 -24.49
N THR A 201 -14.35 14.24 -24.84
CA THR A 201 -15.72 14.78 -24.80
C THR A 201 -16.59 13.80 -24.05
N TYR A 202 -17.50 14.34 -23.24
CA TYR A 202 -18.39 13.56 -22.38
C TYR A 202 -19.83 14.06 -22.52
N GLU A 203 -20.77 13.13 -22.50
CA GLU A 203 -22.20 13.41 -22.51
C GLU A 203 -22.87 12.65 -21.38
N TYR A 204 -23.87 13.28 -20.77
CA TYR A 204 -24.55 12.79 -19.57
C TYR A 204 -26.05 12.69 -19.83
N ASP A 205 -26.70 11.76 -19.13
CA ASP A 205 -28.16 11.74 -19.04
C ASP A 205 -28.71 12.75 -18.02
N GLU A 206 -30.04 12.80 -17.86
CA GLU A 206 -30.72 13.70 -16.93
C GLU A 206 -30.39 13.45 -15.44
N LEU A 207 -29.75 12.31 -15.12
CA LEU A 207 -29.29 11.96 -13.77
C LEU A 207 -27.78 12.22 -13.60
N ASN A 208 -27.15 12.92 -14.54
CA ASN A 208 -25.70 13.21 -14.58
C ASN A 208 -24.83 11.94 -14.66
N ARG A 209 -25.34 10.86 -15.27
CA ARG A 209 -24.55 9.64 -15.51
C ARG A 209 -23.92 9.71 -16.88
N LEU A 210 -22.65 9.32 -16.97
CA LEU A 210 -21.88 9.34 -18.22
C LEU A 210 -22.42 8.31 -19.21
N VAL A 211 -23.10 8.76 -20.28
CA VAL A 211 -23.70 7.88 -21.30
C VAL A 211 -22.90 7.79 -22.58
N HIS A 212 -22.07 8.80 -22.88
CA HIS A 212 -21.13 8.77 -23.99
C HIS A 212 -19.81 9.43 -23.61
N ALA A 213 -18.71 8.82 -24.01
CA ALA A 213 -17.39 9.41 -23.91
C ALA A 213 -16.58 9.06 -25.15
N ASN A 214 -15.92 10.04 -25.76
CA ASN A 214 -14.98 9.79 -26.84
C ASN A 214 -13.75 10.66 -26.68
N GLY A 215 -12.63 10.21 -27.24
CA GLY A 215 -11.43 11.00 -27.18
C GLY A 215 -10.24 10.41 -27.90
N LYS A 216 -9.16 11.19 -27.89
CA LYS A 216 -7.85 10.82 -28.44
C LYS A 216 -6.76 11.23 -27.47
N ALA A 217 -5.74 10.40 -27.34
CA ALA A 217 -4.49 10.72 -26.65
C ALA A 217 -3.34 10.21 -27.52
N LYS A 218 -2.48 11.11 -28.00
CA LYS A 218 -1.45 10.78 -28.99
C LYS A 218 -2.07 10.15 -30.24
N SER A 219 -1.71 8.91 -30.59
CA SER A 219 -2.30 8.15 -31.70
C SER A 219 -3.53 7.34 -31.28
N ALA A 220 -3.68 7.04 -29.99
CA ALA A 220 -4.77 6.21 -29.49
C ALA A 220 -6.09 7.00 -29.47
N SER A 221 -7.19 6.31 -29.76
CA SER A 221 -8.54 6.88 -29.67
C SER A 221 -9.54 5.92 -29.07
N TYR A 222 -10.63 6.45 -28.53
CA TYR A 222 -11.73 5.65 -28.02
C TYR A 222 -13.09 6.29 -28.26
N ASP A 223 -14.12 5.44 -28.21
CA ASP A 223 -15.54 5.78 -28.17
C ASP A 223 -16.24 4.79 -27.23
N ILE A 224 -16.95 5.31 -26.23
CA ILE A 224 -17.63 4.54 -25.19
C ILE A 224 -19.09 4.98 -25.14
N LEU A 225 -20.01 4.03 -25.27
CA LEU A 225 -21.44 4.22 -25.04
C LEU A 225 -21.87 3.38 -23.85
N MET A 226 -22.65 4.00 -22.95
CA MET A 226 -23.19 3.35 -21.76
C MET A 226 -24.70 3.51 -21.67
N SER A 227 -25.35 2.49 -21.13
CA SER A 227 -26.73 2.58 -20.68
C SER A 227 -26.85 2.09 -19.25
N PHE A 228 -27.83 2.62 -18.53
CA PHE A 228 -28.04 2.34 -17.12
C PHE A 228 -29.49 1.97 -16.85
N GLY A 229 -29.69 1.15 -15.83
CA GLY A 229 -31.01 0.79 -15.35
C GLY A 229 -31.56 1.82 -14.37
N ARG A 230 -32.64 1.43 -13.68
CA ARG A 230 -33.37 2.31 -12.75
C ARG A 230 -32.63 2.52 -11.44
N MET A 231 -31.77 1.59 -11.03
CA MET A 231 -30.94 1.69 -9.83
C MET A 231 -29.55 2.27 -10.14
N SER A 232 -29.33 2.75 -11.36
CA SER A 232 -28.04 3.25 -11.87
C SER A 232 -26.95 2.19 -12.04
N GLU A 233 -27.34 0.93 -12.05
CA GLU A 233 -26.54 -0.20 -12.49
C GLU A 233 -26.25 -0.10 -14.00
N PRO A 234 -25.01 -0.32 -14.46
CA PRO A 234 -24.72 -0.41 -15.89
C PRO A 234 -25.49 -1.56 -16.53
N LEU A 235 -26.14 -1.32 -17.67
CA LEU A 235 -26.80 -2.36 -18.48
C LEU A 235 -25.98 -2.71 -19.72
N THR A 236 -25.32 -1.71 -20.33
CA THR A 236 -24.39 -1.93 -21.44
C THR A 236 -23.17 -1.03 -21.32
N LYS A 237 -22.02 -1.54 -21.78
CA LYS A 237 -20.79 -0.77 -22.01
C LYS A 237 -20.22 -1.20 -23.35
N VAL A 238 -20.37 -0.36 -24.37
CA VAL A 238 -19.77 -0.55 -25.69
C VAL A 238 -18.52 0.32 -25.75
N GLN A 239 -17.35 -0.31 -25.77
CA GLN A 239 -16.07 0.38 -25.84
C GLN A 239 -15.37 0.02 -27.15
N LYS A 240 -15.03 1.02 -27.95
CA LYS A 240 -14.20 0.88 -29.15
C LYS A 240 -12.93 1.68 -28.94
N VAL A 241 -11.79 1.05 -29.21
CA VAL A 241 -10.48 1.69 -29.14
C VAL A 241 -9.69 1.40 -30.41
N ASP A 242 -8.85 2.34 -30.80
CA ASP A 242 -7.94 2.23 -31.94
C ASP A 242 -6.54 2.73 -31.55
N SER A 243 -5.52 2.10 -32.12
CA SER A 243 -4.11 2.50 -31.98
C SER A 243 -3.61 2.59 -30.53
N THR A 244 -4.11 1.69 -29.67
CA THR A 244 -3.68 1.47 -28.27
C THR A 244 -3.21 0.02 -28.07
N THR A 245 -2.31 -0.19 -27.12
CA THR A 245 -1.82 -1.53 -26.72
C THR A 245 -2.35 -1.97 -25.35
N THR A 246 -3.00 -1.08 -24.60
CA THR A 246 -3.42 -1.32 -23.22
C THR A 246 -4.92 -1.56 -23.11
N ALA A 247 -5.75 -0.71 -23.74
CA ALA A 247 -7.19 -0.87 -23.73
C ALA A 247 -7.65 -1.84 -24.82
N LYS A 248 -8.80 -2.49 -24.59
CA LYS A 248 -9.44 -3.41 -25.54
C LYS A 248 -10.81 -2.90 -25.95
N SER A 249 -11.21 -3.26 -27.17
CA SER A 249 -12.58 -3.05 -27.63
C SER A 249 -13.47 -4.20 -27.17
N TYR A 250 -14.67 -3.88 -26.70
CA TYR A 250 -15.66 -4.88 -26.29
C TYR A 250 -17.08 -4.30 -26.34
N ASN A 251 -18.06 -5.20 -26.32
CA ASN A 251 -19.47 -4.87 -26.20
C ASN A 251 -20.05 -5.72 -25.06
N PHE A 252 -20.06 -5.16 -23.86
CA PHE A 252 -20.56 -5.87 -22.69
C PHE A 252 -22.02 -5.54 -22.43
N ALA A 253 -22.84 -6.59 -22.34
CA ALA A 253 -24.13 -6.55 -21.71
C ALA A 253 -23.98 -7.04 -20.25
N TYR A 254 -24.69 -6.38 -19.34
CA TYR A 254 -24.71 -6.70 -17.92
C TYR A 254 -26.04 -7.37 -17.59
N LYS A 255 -25.99 -8.43 -16.79
CA LYS A 255 -27.20 -9.09 -16.26
C LYS A 255 -27.16 -9.11 -14.74
N TYR A 256 -28.34 -9.02 -14.14
CA TYR A 256 -28.57 -9.00 -12.69
C TYR A 256 -29.68 -9.99 -12.36
N GLU A 257 -29.32 -11.27 -12.32
CA GLU A 257 -30.29 -12.38 -12.21
C GLU A 257 -30.43 -12.90 -10.77
N ASP A 258 -29.55 -12.48 -9.86
CA ASP A 258 -29.59 -12.86 -8.45
C ASP A 258 -30.47 -11.91 -7.64
N SER A 259 -31.61 -12.41 -7.19
CA SER A 259 -32.55 -11.63 -6.36
C SER A 259 -32.01 -11.28 -4.98
N ASN A 260 -31.01 -12.02 -4.47
CA ASN A 260 -30.37 -11.71 -3.18
C ASN A 260 -29.34 -10.57 -3.33
N HIS A 261 -28.83 -10.35 -4.53
CA HIS A 261 -27.84 -9.32 -4.86
C HIS A 261 -28.30 -8.51 -6.10
N PRO A 262 -29.43 -7.77 -6.02
CA PRO A 262 -30.07 -7.16 -7.20
C PRO A 262 -29.22 -6.07 -7.90
N THR A 263 -28.13 -5.62 -7.27
CA THR A 263 -27.19 -4.63 -7.82
C THR A 263 -25.81 -5.22 -8.17
N ALA A 264 -25.61 -6.53 -7.97
CA ALA A 264 -24.38 -7.21 -8.33
C ALA A 264 -24.57 -7.94 -9.66
N PRO A 265 -23.73 -7.68 -10.68
CA PRO A 265 -23.93 -8.31 -11.99
C PRO A 265 -23.64 -9.82 -11.89
N THR A 266 -24.58 -10.65 -12.33
CA THR A 266 -24.37 -12.09 -12.49
C THR A 266 -23.59 -12.42 -13.76
N GLN A 267 -23.64 -11.54 -14.76
CA GLN A 267 -22.89 -11.67 -16.00
C GLN A 267 -22.44 -10.31 -16.53
N ILE A 268 -21.19 -10.21 -16.99
CA ILE A 268 -20.63 -9.08 -17.74
C ILE A 268 -19.98 -9.64 -19.01
N GLY A 269 -20.65 -9.50 -20.16
CA GLY A 269 -20.16 -10.12 -21.39
C GLY A 269 -20.04 -11.64 -21.26
N HIS A 270 -18.82 -12.17 -21.32
CA HIS A 270 -18.53 -13.60 -21.18
C HIS A 270 -18.19 -14.04 -19.75
N ASP A 271 -18.04 -13.08 -18.82
CA ASP A 271 -17.71 -13.34 -17.42
C ASP A 271 -19.00 -13.57 -16.61
N HIS A 272 -19.08 -14.70 -15.91
CA HIS A 272 -20.17 -15.08 -15.02
C HIS A 272 -19.69 -15.03 -13.57
N TYR A 273 -20.44 -14.35 -12.71
CA TYR A 273 -20.06 -14.06 -11.33
C TYR A 273 -20.93 -14.82 -10.34
N THR A 274 -20.31 -15.33 -9.28
CA THR A 274 -20.99 -15.79 -8.07
C THR A 274 -20.57 -14.96 -6.87
N TYR A 275 -21.43 -14.88 -5.86
CA TYR A 275 -21.23 -14.03 -4.69
C TYR A 275 -21.44 -14.81 -3.40
N ASP A 276 -20.76 -14.40 -2.33
CA ASP A 276 -21.16 -14.78 -0.97
C ASP A 276 -22.38 -13.95 -0.51
N ALA A 277 -22.89 -14.22 0.70
CA ALA A 277 -24.06 -13.51 1.25
C ALA A 277 -23.82 -12.02 1.56
N ASN A 278 -22.56 -11.57 1.60
CA ASN A 278 -22.19 -10.17 1.81
C ASN A 278 -22.04 -9.42 0.48
N GLY A 279 -22.23 -10.09 -0.65
CA GLY A 279 -22.09 -9.52 -1.99
C GLY A 279 -20.64 -9.45 -2.47
N ASN A 280 -19.70 -10.17 -1.83
CA ASN A 280 -18.34 -10.27 -2.33
C ASN A 280 -18.29 -11.31 -3.46
N PRO A 281 -17.66 -11.02 -4.61
CA PRO A 281 -17.57 -12.01 -5.68
C PRO A 281 -16.62 -13.15 -5.25
N THR A 282 -17.01 -14.40 -5.46
CA THR A 282 -16.25 -15.59 -5.01
C THR A 282 -15.65 -16.37 -6.18
N LEU A 283 -16.32 -16.36 -7.33
CA LEU A 283 -15.85 -16.98 -8.56
C LEU A 283 -16.29 -16.14 -9.75
N VAL A 284 -15.38 -15.98 -10.71
CA VAL A 284 -15.67 -15.49 -12.05
C VAL A 284 -15.25 -16.57 -13.05
N THR A 285 -16.15 -17.00 -13.91
CA THR A 285 -15.83 -17.90 -15.03
C THR A 285 -16.05 -17.20 -16.36
N ASN A 286 -15.10 -17.33 -17.28
CA ASN A 286 -15.24 -16.78 -18.63
C ASN A 286 -15.59 -17.89 -19.62
N ASP A 287 -16.77 -17.84 -20.22
CA ASP A 287 -17.25 -18.90 -21.12
C ASP A 287 -16.62 -18.85 -22.54
N SER A 288 -15.93 -17.76 -22.89
CA SER A 288 -15.23 -17.63 -24.17
C SER A 288 -13.78 -18.10 -24.10
N THR A 289 -13.10 -17.91 -22.97
CA THR A 289 -11.68 -18.28 -22.79
C THR A 289 -11.50 -19.50 -21.90
N ASN A 290 -12.56 -19.97 -21.26
CA ASN A 290 -12.54 -21.05 -20.26
C ASN A 290 -11.54 -20.79 -19.14
N THR A 291 -11.47 -19.53 -18.69
CA THR A 291 -10.61 -19.09 -17.59
C THR A 291 -11.43 -18.84 -16.33
N THR A 292 -10.78 -18.96 -15.17
CA THR A 292 -11.40 -18.73 -13.87
C THR A 292 -10.62 -17.73 -13.03
N ARG A 293 -11.35 -16.94 -12.24
CA ARG A 293 -10.84 -16.13 -11.14
C ARG A 293 -11.56 -16.52 -9.86
N GLU A 294 -10.86 -17.03 -8.88
CA GLU A 294 -11.40 -17.33 -7.55
C GLU A 294 -10.98 -16.24 -6.56
N MET A 295 -11.89 -15.83 -5.69
CA MET A 295 -11.62 -14.78 -4.71
C MET A 295 -12.11 -15.20 -3.33
N TYR A 296 -11.26 -14.99 -2.34
CA TYR A 296 -11.49 -15.39 -0.96
C TYR A 296 -11.42 -14.16 -0.07
N TRP A 297 -12.41 -14.01 0.80
CA TRP A 297 -12.63 -12.84 1.63
C TRP A 297 -12.55 -13.24 3.10
N ASP A 298 -12.11 -12.31 3.94
CA ASP A 298 -12.22 -12.48 5.39
C ASP A 298 -13.59 -12.03 5.93
N GLU A 299 -13.80 -12.23 7.23
CA GLU A 299 -15.03 -11.85 7.92
C GLU A 299 -15.28 -10.34 8.01
N ASP A 300 -14.28 -9.52 7.64
CA ASP A 300 -14.38 -8.07 7.52
C ASP A 300 -14.62 -7.64 6.06
N ASN A 301 -14.89 -8.59 5.15
CA ASN A 301 -15.09 -8.36 3.71
C ASN A 301 -13.86 -7.77 3.00
N ARG A 302 -12.65 -8.16 3.42
CA ARG A 302 -11.39 -7.79 2.76
C ARG A 302 -10.88 -8.96 1.91
N LEU A 303 -10.46 -8.66 0.68
CA LEU A 303 -9.94 -9.66 -0.26
C LEU A 303 -8.62 -10.24 0.28
N MET A 304 -8.60 -11.50 0.70
CA MET A 304 -7.40 -12.18 1.20
C MET A 304 -6.60 -12.83 0.07
N VAL A 305 -7.29 -13.45 -0.88
CA VAL A 305 -6.67 -14.24 -1.94
C VAL A 305 -7.45 -14.04 -3.23
N LEU A 306 -6.71 -13.85 -4.33
CA LEU A 306 -7.23 -13.88 -5.70
C LEU A 306 -6.41 -14.91 -6.49
N SER A 307 -7.09 -15.84 -7.16
CA SER A 307 -6.46 -16.89 -7.98
C SER A 307 -6.95 -16.80 -9.41
N ASP A 308 -6.08 -16.36 -10.32
CA ASP A 308 -6.34 -16.31 -11.77
C ASP A 308 -5.75 -17.55 -12.44
N ASN A 309 -6.61 -18.48 -12.86
CA ASN A 309 -6.21 -19.74 -13.50
C ASN A 309 -5.11 -20.49 -12.70
N GLY A 310 -5.20 -20.48 -11.37
CA GLY A 310 -4.22 -21.11 -10.46
C GLY A 310 -2.99 -20.26 -10.12
N LYS A 311 -2.84 -19.05 -10.67
CA LYS A 311 -1.84 -18.07 -10.21
C LYS A 311 -2.42 -17.25 -9.07
N THR A 312 -1.74 -17.24 -7.93
CA THR A 312 -2.32 -16.69 -6.69
C THR A 312 -1.66 -15.38 -6.30
N SER A 313 -2.48 -14.39 -5.98
CA SER A 313 -2.14 -13.15 -5.26
C SER A 313 -2.76 -13.18 -3.88
N ARG A 314 -2.03 -12.71 -2.86
CA ARG A 314 -2.45 -12.70 -1.46
C ARG A 314 -2.28 -11.33 -0.84
N TYR A 315 -3.15 -11.03 0.11
CA TYR A 315 -3.17 -9.76 0.80
C TYR A 315 -3.39 -9.97 2.30
N THR A 316 -2.63 -9.22 3.11
CA THR A 316 -2.78 -9.19 4.57
C THR A 316 -3.03 -7.75 5.01
N TYR A 317 -3.98 -7.56 5.90
CA TYR A 317 -4.42 -6.24 6.36
C TYR A 317 -4.09 -6.02 7.85
N ASN A 318 -3.96 -4.76 8.24
CA ASN A 318 -3.93 -4.38 9.66
C ASN A 318 -5.36 -4.29 10.23
N ALA A 319 -5.45 -4.00 11.52
CA ALA A 319 -6.71 -3.76 12.23
C ALA A 319 -7.59 -2.65 11.63
N ALA A 320 -7.00 -1.67 10.93
CA ALA A 320 -7.72 -0.58 10.27
C ALA A 320 -8.24 -0.96 8.86
N GLY A 321 -7.94 -2.16 8.37
CA GLY A 321 -8.30 -2.62 7.02
C GLY A 321 -7.35 -2.14 5.93
N GLU A 322 -6.19 -1.58 6.29
CA GLU A 322 -5.16 -1.19 5.34
C GLU A 322 -4.28 -2.38 4.98
N ARG A 323 -3.94 -2.53 3.69
CA ARG A 323 -3.10 -3.61 3.20
C ARG A 323 -1.66 -3.38 3.63
N ILE A 324 -1.11 -4.34 4.36
CA ILE A 324 0.26 -4.31 4.91
C ILE A 324 1.19 -5.22 4.13
N MET A 325 0.65 -6.25 3.49
CA MET A 325 1.43 -7.16 2.66
C MET A 325 0.63 -7.50 1.42
N LYS A 326 1.33 -7.54 0.27
CA LYS A 326 0.89 -8.28 -0.90
C LYS A 326 1.98 -9.23 -1.37
N SER A 327 1.60 -10.38 -1.89
CA SER A 327 2.52 -11.35 -2.50
C SER A 327 1.84 -12.05 -3.66
N TYR A 328 2.59 -12.41 -4.69
CA TYR A 328 2.05 -13.12 -5.85
C TYR A 328 3.02 -14.20 -6.35
N GLY A 329 2.49 -15.29 -6.90
CA GLY A 329 3.31 -16.38 -7.42
C GLY A 329 2.50 -17.50 -8.10
N THR A 330 3.23 -18.39 -8.78
CA THR A 330 2.66 -19.65 -9.28
C THR A 330 2.59 -20.67 -8.15
N MET A 331 1.49 -21.41 -8.08
CA MET A 331 1.34 -22.54 -7.18
C MET A 331 2.36 -23.63 -7.58
N GLU A 332 3.48 -23.75 -6.88
CA GLU A 332 4.39 -24.89 -7.04
C GLU A 332 3.96 -26.02 -6.09
N GLY A 333 3.05 -26.88 -6.58
CA GLY A 333 2.73 -28.15 -5.95
C GLY A 333 3.37 -29.31 -6.72
N VAL A 334 3.92 -30.29 -6.02
CA VAL A 334 4.26 -31.59 -6.64
C VAL A 334 2.95 -32.37 -6.82
N TYR A 335 2.67 -32.75 -8.06
CA TYR A 335 1.53 -33.61 -8.40
C TYR A 335 1.98 -35.06 -8.43
N ILE A 336 1.34 -35.93 -7.66
CA ILE A 336 1.47 -37.39 -7.80
C ILE A 336 0.10 -37.94 -8.19
N ASN A 337 0.03 -38.61 -9.34
CA ASN A 337 -1.19 -39.24 -9.89
C ASN A 337 -2.37 -38.27 -10.10
N GLY A 338 -2.10 -37.03 -10.54
CA GLY A 338 -3.16 -36.07 -10.91
C GLY A 338 -3.94 -35.48 -9.73
N ALA A 339 -3.57 -35.80 -8.49
CA ALA A 339 -4.08 -35.16 -7.29
C ALA A 339 -3.00 -34.23 -6.70
N PRO A 340 -3.35 -32.98 -6.33
CA PRO A 340 -2.43 -32.11 -5.60
C PRO A 340 -2.08 -32.75 -4.25
N GLN A 341 -0.80 -33.02 -4.01
CA GLN A 341 -0.30 -33.59 -2.76
C GLN A 341 0.61 -32.57 -2.09
N GLY A 342 0.10 -31.90 -1.06
CA GLY A 342 0.86 -30.98 -0.24
C GLY A 342 1.04 -29.60 -0.87
N ILE A 343 0.42 -28.61 -0.24
CA ILE A 343 0.59 -27.23 -0.64
C ILE A 343 1.73 -26.62 0.18
N THR A 344 2.94 -26.72 -0.33
CA THR A 344 4.07 -25.96 0.22
C THR A 344 4.09 -24.63 -0.51
N PHE A 345 3.66 -23.57 0.16
CA PHE A 345 3.91 -22.22 -0.34
C PHE A 345 5.30 -21.83 0.11
N HIS A 346 6.24 -21.81 -0.82
CA HIS A 346 7.37 -20.93 -0.64
C HIS A 346 6.84 -19.50 -0.77
N GLU A 347 7.01 -18.67 0.26
CA GLU A 347 6.98 -17.21 0.15
C GLU A 347 8.16 -16.81 -0.75
N THR A 348 8.04 -17.09 -2.06
CA THR A 348 9.11 -16.96 -3.05
C THR A 348 9.30 -15.49 -3.38
N ASP A 349 10.10 -14.77 -2.57
CA ASP A 349 10.82 -13.53 -2.92
C ASP A 349 10.05 -12.28 -3.43
N ASN A 350 8.79 -12.41 -3.85
CA ASN A 350 7.98 -11.42 -4.54
C ASN A 350 6.83 -10.96 -3.65
N PHE A 351 7.18 -10.22 -2.60
CA PHE A 351 6.23 -9.52 -1.77
C PHE A 351 6.55 -8.02 -1.73
N THR A 352 5.50 -7.23 -1.46
CA THR A 352 5.62 -5.83 -1.08
C THR A 352 5.01 -5.65 0.29
N LEU A 353 5.75 -5.03 1.21
CA LEU A 353 5.26 -4.62 2.51
C LEU A 353 4.91 -3.13 2.50
N TYR A 354 3.87 -2.77 3.24
CA TYR A 354 3.40 -1.41 3.45
C TYR A 354 3.37 -1.14 4.97
N PRO A 355 4.53 -1.01 5.62
CA PRO A 355 4.58 -0.81 7.07
C PRO A 355 4.00 0.55 7.51
N ALA A 356 3.94 1.51 6.59
CA ALA A 356 3.26 2.79 6.78
C ALA A 356 2.90 3.39 5.41
N SER A 357 1.93 4.30 5.35
CA SER A 357 1.55 4.99 4.10
C SER A 357 2.71 5.73 3.41
N ILE A 358 3.70 6.14 4.19
CA ILE A 358 4.89 6.88 3.74
C ILE A 358 6.00 6.00 3.14
N ILE A 359 5.91 4.67 3.22
CA ILE A 359 6.96 3.80 2.69
C ILE A 359 6.44 2.42 2.28
N SER A 360 6.88 1.94 1.12
CA SER A 360 6.71 0.55 0.69
C SER A 360 8.06 -0.16 0.58
N ILE A 361 8.08 -1.46 0.88
CA ILE A 361 9.29 -2.27 0.96
C ILE A 361 9.17 -3.47 0.03
N ASN A 362 10.12 -3.62 -0.87
CA ASN A 362 10.35 -4.83 -1.65
C ASN A 362 11.68 -5.44 -1.22
N LYS A 363 11.91 -6.73 -1.46
CA LYS A 363 13.11 -7.51 -1.07
C LYS A 363 14.33 -6.69 -0.58
N ASN A 364 15.03 -6.00 -1.49
CA ASN A 364 16.21 -5.16 -1.21
C ASN A 364 16.04 -3.66 -1.55
N ARG A 365 14.80 -3.20 -1.76
CA ARG A 365 14.48 -1.83 -2.19
C ARG A 365 13.33 -1.29 -1.37
N PHE A 366 13.31 0.01 -1.13
CA PHE A 366 12.14 0.67 -0.56
C PHE A 366 11.79 1.89 -1.38
N THR A 367 10.52 2.27 -1.34
CA THR A 367 10.04 3.51 -1.94
C THR A 367 9.43 4.37 -0.86
N LYS A 368 10.01 5.54 -0.62
CA LYS A 368 9.45 6.57 0.23
C LYS A 368 8.40 7.34 -0.56
N HIS A 369 7.31 7.72 0.08
CA HIS A 369 6.23 8.49 -0.54
C HIS A 369 6.08 9.81 0.21
N TYR A 370 6.05 10.92 -0.53
CA TYR A 370 5.85 12.27 0.01
C TYR A 370 4.46 12.75 -0.37
N PHE A 371 3.74 13.34 0.59
CA PHE A 371 2.34 13.71 0.45
C PHE A 371 2.09 15.19 0.74
N LEU A 372 1.09 15.75 0.05
CA LEU A 372 0.41 16.99 0.42
C LEU A 372 -1.05 16.63 0.72
N GLY A 373 -1.43 16.62 1.99
CA GLY A 373 -2.72 16.04 2.39
C GLY A 373 -2.74 14.55 2.05
N ASP A 374 -3.73 14.13 1.26
CA ASP A 374 -3.91 12.77 0.74
C ASP A 374 -3.23 12.54 -0.62
N LYS A 375 -2.73 13.60 -1.27
CA LYS A 375 -2.13 13.52 -2.60
C LYS A 375 -0.65 13.18 -2.52
N ARG A 376 -0.25 12.07 -3.16
CA ARG A 376 1.16 11.74 -3.40
C ARG A 376 1.75 12.69 -4.43
N ILE A 377 2.81 13.40 -4.05
CA ILE A 377 3.49 14.36 -4.92
C ILE A 377 4.81 13.85 -5.48
N ALA A 378 5.47 12.95 -4.74
CA ALA A 378 6.74 12.36 -5.13
C ALA A 378 6.92 11.00 -4.48
N SER A 379 7.72 10.16 -5.12
CA SER A 379 8.23 8.91 -4.59
C SER A 379 9.74 8.92 -4.73
N ARG A 380 10.46 8.45 -3.71
CA ARG A 380 11.90 8.27 -3.80
C ARG A 380 12.26 6.83 -3.55
N ILE A 381 12.87 6.22 -4.56
CA ILE A 381 13.32 4.84 -4.49
C ILE A 381 14.71 4.80 -3.89
N GLY A 382 14.92 3.95 -2.89
CA GLY A 382 16.18 3.73 -2.22
C GLY A 382 16.51 2.24 -2.09
N THR A 383 17.71 1.95 -1.62
CA THR A 383 18.20 0.60 -1.33
C THR A 383 18.73 0.53 0.10
N GLY A 384 18.81 -0.69 0.62
CA GLY A 384 19.18 -0.97 2.00
C GLY A 384 18.26 -2.00 2.60
N LEU A 385 18.52 -2.34 3.85
CA LEU A 385 17.76 -3.35 4.59
C LEU A 385 17.21 -2.74 5.87
N PHE A 386 16.08 -3.26 6.32
CA PHE A 386 15.55 -2.99 7.64
C PHE A 386 15.81 -4.24 8.47
N ASN A 387 17.00 -4.31 9.05
CA ASN A 387 17.44 -5.49 9.77
C ASN A 387 17.12 -5.34 11.25
N ASN A 388 16.08 -6.05 11.68
CA ASN A 388 15.67 -6.16 13.07
C ASN A 388 15.41 -7.66 13.39
N VAL A 389 16.41 -8.51 13.12
CA VAL A 389 16.31 -9.96 13.31
C VAL A 389 16.13 -10.34 14.78
N TYR A 390 15.14 -11.20 15.05
CA TYR A 390 15.09 -12.04 16.25
C TYR A 390 15.93 -13.31 16.02
N GLY A 391 16.95 -13.54 16.86
CA GLY A 391 17.79 -14.74 16.83
C GLY A 391 19.20 -14.51 17.39
N ARG A 392 19.48 -15.11 18.56
CA ARG A 392 20.71 -15.22 19.40
C ARG A 392 21.80 -14.13 19.45
N ASN A 393 21.89 -13.16 18.54
CA ASN A 393 23.02 -12.23 18.40
C ASN A 393 22.71 -10.84 17.77
N GLY A 394 21.45 -10.41 17.61
CA GLY A 394 21.11 -9.09 17.01
C GLY A 394 19.95 -8.39 17.73
N SER A 395 19.98 -7.06 17.79
CA SER A 395 19.18 -6.20 18.69
C SER A 395 17.63 -6.31 18.64
N TYR A 396 16.99 -5.88 19.73
CA TYR A 396 15.80 -6.48 20.39
C TYR A 396 14.49 -5.65 20.31
N VAL A 397 14.18 -4.99 19.20
CA VAL A 397 12.99 -4.09 19.14
C VAL A 397 11.89 -4.64 18.26
N THR A 398 10.80 -5.08 18.89
CA THR A 398 9.51 -5.33 18.24
C THR A 398 8.42 -4.44 18.84
N ALA A 399 7.31 -4.27 18.10
CA ALA A 399 6.15 -3.55 18.58
C ALA A 399 5.63 -4.18 19.88
N GLY A 400 5.67 -3.42 20.98
CA GLY A 400 5.26 -3.89 22.30
C GLY A 400 6.13 -4.99 22.90
N GLN A 401 7.34 -5.23 22.38
CA GLN A 401 8.24 -6.32 22.81
C GLN A 401 7.63 -7.71 22.74
N GLN A 402 6.69 -7.92 21.82
CA GLN A 402 6.08 -9.23 21.61
C GLN A 402 6.99 -10.13 20.76
N ASP A 403 6.93 -11.43 21.00
CA ASP A 403 7.59 -12.45 20.17
C ASP A 403 6.69 -12.77 18.97
N TYR A 404 6.89 -12.01 17.88
CA TYR A 404 6.12 -12.20 16.66
C TYR A 404 6.49 -13.49 15.90
N ALA A 405 7.65 -14.09 16.16
CA ALA A 405 8.02 -15.38 15.56
C ALA A 405 7.19 -16.51 16.20
N GLU A 406 7.09 -16.51 17.52
CA GLU A 406 6.23 -17.44 18.24
C GLU A 406 4.76 -17.21 17.90
N ARG A 407 4.31 -15.95 17.79
CA ARG A 407 2.96 -15.63 17.33
C ARG A 407 2.67 -16.19 15.94
N MET A 408 3.60 -16.05 15.00
CA MET A 408 3.45 -16.60 13.64
C MET A 408 3.43 -18.14 13.64
N ASN A 409 4.24 -18.79 14.48
CA ASN A 409 4.19 -20.24 14.67
C ASN A 409 2.84 -20.70 15.26
N GLN A 410 2.27 -19.95 16.20
CA GLN A 410 0.96 -20.23 16.77
C GLN A 410 -0.16 -20.07 15.74
N ILE A 411 -0.12 -18.99 14.96
CA ILE A 411 -0.96 -18.75 13.79
C ILE A 411 -0.89 -19.95 12.84
N GLN A 412 0.31 -20.41 12.48
CA GLN A 412 0.49 -21.53 11.56
C GLN A 412 -0.08 -22.84 12.13
N LYS A 413 0.15 -23.14 13.41
CA LYS A 413 -0.45 -24.31 14.09
C LYS A 413 -1.98 -24.26 14.10
N GLN A 414 -2.56 -23.07 14.35
CA GLN A 414 -4.02 -22.87 14.33
C GLN A 414 -4.59 -23.05 12.92
N LYS A 415 -3.86 -22.60 11.89
CA LYS A 415 -4.21 -22.80 10.48
C LYS A 415 -4.33 -24.27 10.12
N GLU A 416 -3.32 -25.04 10.51
CA GLU A 416 -3.27 -26.48 10.27
C GLU A 416 -4.41 -27.21 11.01
N ALA A 417 -4.72 -26.80 12.24
CA ALA A 417 -5.85 -27.34 13.00
C ALA A 417 -7.21 -27.05 12.35
N TYR A 418 -7.41 -25.83 11.85
CA TYR A 418 -8.64 -25.45 11.12
C TYR A 418 -8.80 -26.24 9.82
N TYR A 419 -7.74 -26.34 9.01
CA TYR A 419 -7.77 -27.15 7.78
C TYR A 419 -8.08 -28.62 8.06
N LYS A 420 -7.53 -29.17 9.14
CA LYS A 420 -7.86 -30.52 9.60
C LYS A 420 -9.35 -30.67 9.96
N GLN A 421 -9.97 -29.66 10.58
CA GLN A 421 -11.41 -29.66 10.87
C GLN A 421 -12.27 -29.62 9.61
N GLN A 422 -11.84 -28.86 8.58
CA GLN A 422 -12.54 -28.75 7.30
C GLN A 422 -12.30 -29.94 6.35
N GLY A 423 -11.53 -30.96 6.78
CA GLY A 423 -11.18 -32.11 5.93
C GLY A 423 -10.21 -31.76 4.79
N ILE A 424 -9.52 -30.61 4.88
CA ILE A 424 -8.53 -30.16 3.92
C ILE A 424 -7.19 -30.81 4.27
N ALA A 425 -6.63 -31.61 3.37
CA ALA A 425 -5.41 -32.38 3.62
C ALA A 425 -4.18 -31.47 3.87
N PRO A 426 -3.39 -31.70 4.95
CA PRO A 426 -2.16 -30.95 5.20
C PRO A 426 -1.02 -31.35 4.24
N GLY A 427 -0.13 -30.41 3.92
CA GLY A 427 1.14 -30.65 3.20
C GLY A 427 2.33 -30.94 4.12
N VAL A 428 3.35 -31.65 3.62
CA VAL A 428 4.34 -32.41 4.41
C VAL A 428 5.46 -31.58 5.06
N PRO A 429 5.97 -32.02 6.24
CA PRO A 429 7.16 -31.50 6.92
C PRO A 429 8.45 -32.21 6.49
N THR A 430 9.56 -31.49 6.30
CA THR A 430 10.91 -32.09 6.33
C THR A 430 12.02 -31.10 6.76
N MET A 431 12.26 -30.99 8.07
CA MET A 431 13.57 -31.31 8.68
C MET A 431 13.47 -31.26 10.22
N LYS A 432 14.17 -32.22 10.86
CA LYS A 432 14.17 -32.52 12.30
C LYS A 432 14.44 -31.32 13.22
N GLY A 433 13.57 -31.14 14.21
CA GLY A 433 13.93 -30.68 15.56
C GLY A 433 13.50 -29.27 15.95
N ALA A 434 12.34 -29.13 16.60
CA ALA A 434 12.04 -28.03 17.54
C ALA A 434 10.99 -28.50 18.57
N TYR A 435 11.24 -28.17 19.84
CA TYR A 435 10.59 -28.71 21.04
C TYR A 435 9.12 -28.32 21.22
N GLY A 436 8.31 -29.22 21.79
CA GLY A 436 6.95 -28.92 22.26
C GLY A 436 5.98 -30.09 22.31
N ASP A 437 6.44 -31.30 22.68
CA ASP A 437 5.58 -32.49 22.69
C ASP A 437 4.75 -32.58 24.01
N PRO A 438 3.41 -32.76 23.94
CA PRO A 438 2.50 -32.93 25.09
C PRO A 438 2.89 -34.00 26.10
N GLU A 439 3.69 -34.98 25.70
CA GLU A 439 4.14 -36.06 26.58
C GLU A 439 5.00 -35.54 27.76
N ASN A 440 5.61 -34.36 27.64
CA ASN A 440 6.48 -33.78 28.67
C ASN A 440 5.80 -32.76 29.59
N THR A 441 4.56 -32.33 29.31
CA THR A 441 3.90 -31.26 30.09
C THR A 441 2.67 -31.72 30.85
N HIS A 442 2.13 -32.91 30.55
CA HIS A 442 0.94 -33.49 31.20
C HIS A 442 -0.27 -32.55 31.30
N ILE A 443 -0.38 -31.53 30.44
CA ILE A 443 -1.50 -30.57 30.38
C ILE A 443 -2.14 -30.64 28.98
N GLY A 444 -3.46 -30.79 28.92
CA GLY A 444 -4.22 -30.94 27.68
C GLY A 444 -4.42 -29.65 26.86
N TYR A 445 -4.60 -29.82 25.55
CA TYR A 445 -4.62 -28.79 24.49
C TYR A 445 -5.70 -27.67 24.57
N ASN A 446 -6.59 -27.68 25.57
CA ASN A 446 -7.77 -26.79 25.61
C ASN A 446 -7.79 -25.82 26.81
N SER A 447 -6.63 -25.35 27.27
CA SER A 447 -6.59 -24.28 28.29
C SER A 447 -6.41 -22.90 27.65
N ILE A 448 -7.42 -22.04 27.81
CA ILE A 448 -7.31 -20.60 27.56
C ILE A 448 -6.34 -20.04 28.61
N ILE A 449 -5.19 -19.54 28.16
CA ILE A 449 -4.24 -18.83 29.02
C ILE A 449 -4.87 -17.50 29.41
N ARG A 450 -5.15 -17.30 30.70
CA ARG A 450 -5.80 -16.08 31.23
C ARG A 450 -4.80 -15.05 31.76
N GLU A 451 -3.52 -15.41 31.90
CA GLU A 451 -2.44 -14.50 32.30
C GLU A 451 -1.18 -14.81 31.49
N LEU A 452 -0.59 -13.81 30.84
CA LEU A 452 0.77 -13.87 30.32
C LEU A 452 1.72 -13.84 31.53
N GLY A 453 2.42 -14.94 31.78
CA GLY A 453 3.35 -15.06 32.89
C GLY A 453 4.57 -14.13 32.74
N ASN A 454 5.26 -13.87 33.84
CA ASN A 454 6.54 -13.16 33.83
C ASN A 454 7.57 -13.96 33.01
N HIS A 455 8.20 -13.30 32.02
CA HIS A 455 9.15 -13.89 31.08
C HIS A 455 10.61 -13.59 31.42
N ASP A 456 10.91 -13.40 32.71
CA ASP A 456 12.30 -13.48 33.17
C ASP A 456 12.86 -14.88 32.86
N VAL A 457 14.11 -14.92 32.39
CA VAL A 457 14.81 -16.16 32.09
C VAL A 457 14.80 -17.06 33.34
N PRO A 458 14.38 -18.34 33.26
CA PRO A 458 14.32 -19.23 34.40
C PRO A 458 15.67 -19.33 35.13
N GLN A 459 15.63 -19.22 36.46
CA GLN A 459 16.81 -19.33 37.30
C GLN A 459 17.47 -20.71 37.10
N GLY A 460 18.65 -20.73 36.48
CA GLY A 460 19.43 -21.95 36.19
C GLY A 460 19.66 -22.26 34.69
N TRP A 461 19.10 -21.48 33.77
CA TRP A 461 19.44 -21.57 32.33
C TRP A 461 20.52 -20.55 31.94
N VAL A 462 21.37 -20.91 30.96
CA VAL A 462 22.58 -20.16 30.58
C VAL A 462 22.23 -18.71 30.20
N GLN A 463 22.48 -17.80 31.14
CA GLN A 463 22.69 -16.37 30.90
C GLN A 463 24.17 -16.11 30.59
N THR A 464 24.48 -15.02 29.91
CA THR A 464 25.80 -14.69 29.33
C THR A 464 26.97 -14.69 30.34
N PRO A 465 28.22 -14.97 29.87
CA PRO A 465 29.38 -15.19 30.72
C PRO A 465 29.88 -13.90 31.40
N ARG A 466 30.25 -14.02 32.68
CA ARG A 466 31.06 -13.03 33.42
C ARG A 466 32.54 -13.15 33.00
N PRO A 467 33.34 -12.07 33.08
CA PRO A 467 34.78 -12.20 32.99
C PRO A 467 35.27 -13.22 34.01
N ASN A 468 36.16 -14.12 33.58
CA ASN A 468 36.90 -14.94 34.52
C ASN A 468 37.83 -13.99 35.31
N THR A 469 37.39 -13.63 36.51
CA THR A 469 38.14 -12.75 37.44
C THR A 469 39.09 -13.55 38.34
N THR A 470 39.20 -14.86 38.10
CA THR A 470 40.09 -15.74 38.83
C THR A 470 41.54 -15.44 38.40
N PRO A 471 42.42 -15.01 39.32
CA PRO A 471 43.84 -14.90 39.03
C PRO A 471 44.37 -16.23 38.48
N ASP A 472 45.29 -16.16 37.51
CA ASP A 472 46.01 -17.30 36.92
C ASP A 472 45.23 -18.25 35.98
N THR A 473 44.23 -17.77 35.24
CA THR A 473 43.54 -18.56 34.19
C THR A 473 43.47 -17.86 32.82
N ASN A 474 43.62 -18.63 31.73
CA ASN A 474 43.65 -18.10 30.36
C ASN A 474 42.29 -17.51 29.92
N PRO A 475 42.25 -16.32 29.28
CA PRO A 475 41.02 -15.71 28.79
C PRO A 475 40.53 -16.42 27.51
N GLY A 476 39.25 -16.83 27.51
CA GLY A 476 38.57 -17.40 26.34
C GLY A 476 38.16 -16.36 25.28
N PRO A 477 37.69 -16.81 24.09
CA PRO A 477 37.37 -15.93 22.96
C PRO A 477 36.22 -14.95 23.28
N PRO A 478 36.20 -13.75 22.65
CA PRO A 478 35.30 -12.66 23.00
C PRO A 478 33.84 -12.97 22.64
N VAL A 479 32.92 -12.60 23.54
CA VAL A 479 31.47 -12.74 23.38
C VAL A 479 30.85 -11.34 23.26
N SER A 480 29.86 -11.19 22.38
CA SER A 480 29.17 -9.93 22.03
C SER A 480 28.55 -9.21 23.24
N TRP A 481 28.69 -7.89 23.26
CA TRP A 481 28.45 -6.97 24.39
C TRP A 481 27.28 -6.01 24.11
N ASN A 482 26.04 -6.28 24.51
CA ASN A 482 25.02 -5.24 24.76
C ASN A 482 23.80 -5.80 25.51
N ASP A 483 23.25 -5.02 26.43
CA ASP A 483 21.95 -5.27 27.07
C ASP A 483 20.81 -5.21 26.03
N PRO A 484 19.69 -5.93 26.24
CA PRO A 484 18.50 -5.76 25.40
C PRO A 484 18.04 -4.30 25.42
N SER A 485 17.96 -3.70 24.24
CA SER A 485 17.51 -2.31 24.07
C SER A 485 16.09 -2.15 24.61
N ASN A 486 15.87 -1.20 25.52
CA ASN A 486 14.52 -0.90 26.00
C ASN A 486 13.65 -0.45 24.79
N PRO A 487 12.45 -1.04 24.59
CA PRO A 487 11.55 -0.72 23.47
C PRO A 487 11.23 0.76 23.29
N ASP A 488 11.32 1.51 24.38
CA ASP A 488 11.02 2.93 24.37
C ASP A 488 12.19 3.79 23.84
N ASP A 489 13.41 3.26 23.83
CA ASP A 489 14.65 3.92 23.39
C ASP A 489 14.79 4.14 21.87
N PRO A 490 14.42 3.19 20.97
CA PRO A 490 14.60 3.36 19.53
C PRO A 490 13.87 4.61 19.05
N GLN A 491 14.63 5.46 18.38
CA GLN A 491 14.14 6.63 17.68
C GLN A 491 13.71 6.25 16.26
N ALA A 492 12.92 7.13 15.62
CA ALA A 492 12.61 6.97 14.21
C ALA A 492 13.90 6.85 13.36
N GLY A 493 13.91 5.93 12.40
CA GLY A 493 15.12 5.55 11.66
C GLY A 493 15.88 4.33 12.21
N TYR A 494 15.46 3.78 13.35
CA TYR A 494 16.09 2.60 13.94
C TYR A 494 15.96 1.35 13.04
N GLY A 495 17.04 0.57 12.93
CA GLY A 495 17.08 -0.70 12.20
C GLY A 495 17.33 -0.58 10.70
N TYR A 496 17.41 0.63 10.16
CA TYR A 496 17.83 0.84 8.78
C TYR A 496 19.35 0.65 8.63
N ILE A 497 19.73 -0.22 7.71
CA ILE A 497 21.12 -0.47 7.31
C ILE A 497 21.27 -0.01 5.86
N PRO A 498 22.08 1.04 5.59
CA PRO A 498 22.34 1.50 4.24
C PRO A 498 23.15 0.46 3.45
N ASN A 499 22.97 0.45 2.13
CA ASN A 499 23.82 -0.32 1.23
C ASN A 499 24.94 0.58 0.68
N ASP A 500 26.15 0.06 0.48
CA ASP A 500 27.30 0.83 -0.03
C ASP A 500 27.08 1.43 -1.44
N THR A 501 26.05 0.96 -2.15
CA THR A 501 25.63 1.45 -3.48
C THR A 501 24.37 2.31 -3.46
N THR A 502 23.96 2.85 -2.29
CA THR A 502 22.68 3.59 -2.16
C THR A 502 22.64 4.81 -3.09
N LYS A 503 21.96 4.65 -4.23
CA LYS A 503 21.55 5.74 -5.11
C LYS A 503 20.04 5.91 -4.92
N GLU A 504 19.65 7.08 -4.42
CA GLU A 504 18.24 7.43 -4.35
C GLU A 504 17.81 8.17 -5.61
N GLU A 505 16.68 7.76 -6.19
CA GLU A 505 16.08 8.43 -7.35
C GLU A 505 14.69 8.92 -6.96
N THR A 506 14.43 10.21 -7.21
CA THR A 506 13.14 10.84 -6.88
C THR A 506 12.33 11.04 -8.14
N PHE A 507 11.08 10.61 -8.11
CA PHE A 507 10.10 10.74 -9.17
C PHE A 507 8.95 11.61 -8.67
N PHE A 508 8.58 12.61 -9.44
CA PHE A 508 7.54 13.59 -9.12
C PHE A 508 6.29 13.32 -9.95
N TYR A 509 5.13 13.23 -9.29
CA TYR A 509 3.85 12.93 -9.91
C TYR A 509 3.14 14.21 -10.35
N HIS A 510 2.71 14.22 -11.61
CA HIS A 510 1.89 15.29 -12.18
C HIS A 510 0.52 14.73 -12.52
N SER A 511 -0.42 14.94 -11.61
CA SER A 511 -1.78 14.42 -11.73
C SER A 511 -2.71 15.34 -12.51
N ASP A 512 -3.78 14.76 -13.06
CA ASP A 512 -4.93 15.49 -13.56
C ASP A 512 -5.85 15.99 -12.41
N HIS A 513 -7.02 16.51 -12.79
CA HIS A 513 -8.07 16.99 -11.88
C HIS A 513 -8.68 15.92 -10.94
N LEU A 514 -8.59 14.62 -11.27
CA LEU A 514 -9.07 13.51 -10.43
C LEU A 514 -7.98 12.97 -9.50
N GLY A 515 -6.75 13.45 -9.65
CA GLY A 515 -5.59 12.90 -8.95
C GLY A 515 -4.95 11.72 -9.68
N SER A 516 -5.43 11.34 -10.87
CA SER A 516 -4.81 10.31 -11.71
C SER A 516 -3.47 10.80 -12.24
N THR A 517 -2.44 9.96 -12.19
CA THR A 517 -1.10 10.30 -12.69
C THR A 517 -1.12 10.52 -14.19
N SER A 518 -0.82 11.73 -14.69
CA SER A 518 -0.72 11.97 -16.14
C SER A 518 0.73 11.90 -16.62
N TYR A 519 1.65 12.53 -15.89
CA TYR A 519 3.08 12.49 -16.18
C TYR A 519 3.87 12.21 -14.90
N ILE A 520 5.04 11.58 -15.06
CA ILE A 520 6.05 11.49 -14.02
C ILE A 520 7.36 12.06 -14.55
N THR A 521 8.06 12.81 -13.69
CA THR A 521 9.39 13.36 -14.00
C THR A 521 10.43 12.98 -12.96
N ASP A 522 11.69 12.79 -13.37
CA ASP A 522 12.82 12.51 -12.47
C ASP A 522 13.36 13.76 -11.74
N ASP A 523 14.48 13.60 -11.03
CA ASP A 523 15.19 14.65 -10.29
C ASP A 523 15.70 15.81 -11.16
N LYS A 524 15.80 15.60 -12.48
CA LYS A 524 16.24 16.58 -13.48
C LYS A 524 15.09 17.07 -14.36
N ALA A 525 13.85 16.79 -13.97
CA ALA A 525 12.64 17.10 -14.72
C ALA A 525 12.53 16.41 -16.09
N ASN A 526 13.29 15.33 -16.34
CA ASN A 526 13.06 14.52 -17.54
C ASN A 526 11.74 13.77 -17.38
N ILE A 527 10.94 13.69 -18.43
CA ILE A 527 9.69 12.93 -18.45
C ILE A 527 10.05 11.45 -18.50
N THR A 528 9.64 10.69 -17.48
CA THR A 528 9.92 9.26 -17.35
C THR A 528 8.72 8.39 -17.64
N GLN A 529 7.50 8.90 -17.40
CA GLN A 529 6.25 8.18 -17.63
C GLN A 529 5.14 9.12 -18.13
N TYR A 530 4.26 8.60 -18.97
CA TYR A 530 3.01 9.22 -19.39
C TYR A 530 1.89 8.18 -19.42
N ASP A 531 0.80 8.47 -18.70
CA ASP A 531 -0.39 7.64 -18.68
C ASP A 531 -1.60 8.45 -19.18
N ALA A 532 -2.48 7.82 -19.93
CA ALA A 532 -3.80 8.34 -20.26
C ALA A 532 -4.86 7.28 -19.99
N TYR A 533 -6.03 7.71 -19.50
CA TYR A 533 -7.08 6.81 -19.02
C TYR A 533 -8.36 6.95 -19.83
N LEU A 534 -9.10 5.84 -19.89
CA LEU A 534 -10.54 5.85 -20.16
C LEU A 534 -11.30 6.32 -18.92
N PRO A 535 -12.58 6.74 -19.03
CA PRO A 535 -13.31 7.38 -17.94
C PRO A 535 -13.38 6.57 -16.63
N TYR A 536 -13.34 5.25 -16.72
CA TYR A 536 -13.44 4.32 -15.57
C TYR A 536 -12.09 3.73 -15.15
N GLY A 537 -10.96 4.31 -15.57
CA GLY A 537 -9.63 4.01 -15.05
C GLY A 537 -8.81 2.96 -15.81
N GLU A 538 -9.37 2.33 -16.85
CA GLU A 538 -8.60 1.54 -17.81
C GLU A 538 -7.56 2.43 -18.52
N LEU A 539 -6.33 1.95 -18.65
CA LEU A 539 -5.28 2.67 -19.38
C LEU A 539 -5.57 2.69 -20.89
N LEU A 540 -5.67 3.87 -21.48
CA LEU A 540 -5.68 4.08 -22.93
C LEU A 540 -4.26 4.16 -23.50
N VAL A 541 -3.33 4.74 -22.74
CA VAL A 541 -1.89 4.84 -23.05
C VAL A 541 -1.12 4.60 -21.76
N ASP A 542 -0.07 3.80 -21.83
CA ASP A 542 0.92 3.58 -20.77
C ASP A 542 2.30 3.63 -21.43
N GLU A 543 3.05 4.70 -21.18
CA GLU A 543 4.36 4.94 -21.79
C GLU A 543 5.40 5.20 -20.71
N HIS A 544 6.51 4.46 -20.74
CA HIS A 544 7.62 4.61 -19.80
C HIS A 544 8.97 4.66 -20.52
N SER A 545 9.94 5.35 -19.92
CA SER A 545 11.33 5.42 -20.40
C SER A 545 12.38 5.09 -19.33
N SER A 546 11.98 5.10 -18.06
CA SER A 546 12.77 4.57 -16.95
C SER A 546 12.65 3.05 -16.86
N SER A 547 13.63 2.42 -16.22
CA SER A 547 13.52 1.02 -15.76
C SER A 547 12.58 0.87 -14.56
N GLU A 548 12.20 2.00 -13.95
CA GLU A 548 11.24 2.07 -12.86
C GLU A 548 9.86 2.37 -13.42
N ASP A 549 8.91 1.46 -13.21
CA ASP A 549 7.49 1.68 -13.44
C ASP A 549 6.83 1.95 -12.09
N LEU A 550 6.16 3.09 -11.97
CA LEU A 550 5.54 3.50 -10.72
C LEU A 550 4.06 3.09 -10.73
N PRO A 551 3.63 2.24 -9.79
CA PRO A 551 2.34 1.59 -9.87
C PRO A 551 1.16 2.51 -9.49
N TYR A 552 1.40 3.77 -9.16
CA TYR A 552 0.36 4.69 -8.69
C TYR A 552 -0.23 5.46 -9.88
N LYS A 553 -1.31 4.92 -10.45
CA LYS A 553 -1.86 5.35 -11.74
C LYS A 553 -3.20 6.10 -11.55
N PHE A 554 -4.33 5.48 -11.88
CA PHE A 554 -5.67 6.09 -11.76
C PHE A 554 -5.99 6.50 -10.31
N ASN A 555 -6.50 7.72 -10.12
CA ASN A 555 -6.78 8.37 -8.84
C ASN A 555 -5.60 8.32 -7.83
N GLY A 556 -4.37 8.19 -8.33
CA GLY A 556 -3.16 8.03 -7.51
C GLY A 556 -3.13 6.73 -6.70
N LYS A 557 -3.97 5.76 -7.03
CA LYS A 557 -4.05 4.45 -6.37
C LYS A 557 -3.11 3.44 -7.02
N GLN A 558 -2.69 2.48 -6.21
CA GLN A 558 -1.78 1.44 -6.68
C GLN A 558 -2.53 0.48 -7.60
N PHE A 559 -2.05 0.34 -8.82
CA PHE A 559 -2.46 -0.69 -9.76
C PHE A 559 -1.62 -1.95 -9.48
N ASP A 560 -2.31 -3.07 -9.24
CA ASP A 560 -1.69 -4.37 -9.04
C ASP A 560 -1.71 -5.12 -10.37
N ASP A 561 -0.64 -4.99 -11.17
CA ASP A 561 -0.50 -5.59 -12.51
C ASP A 561 -0.81 -7.09 -12.52
N GLU A 562 -0.49 -7.78 -11.43
CA GLU A 562 -0.72 -9.22 -11.27
C GLU A 562 -2.20 -9.61 -11.25
N THR A 563 -3.11 -8.67 -10.94
CA THR A 563 -4.57 -8.91 -10.88
C THR A 563 -5.38 -7.95 -11.76
N GLY A 564 -4.79 -6.85 -12.20
CA GLY A 564 -5.48 -5.77 -12.92
C GLY A 564 -6.42 -4.94 -12.05
N LEU A 565 -6.25 -4.95 -10.72
CA LEU A 565 -7.10 -4.21 -9.77
C LEU A 565 -6.39 -2.98 -9.20
N TYR A 566 -7.16 -2.00 -8.73
CA TYR A 566 -6.64 -0.80 -8.08
C TYR A 566 -6.92 -0.86 -6.58
N TYR A 567 -5.89 -0.80 -5.74
CA TYR A 567 -6.11 -0.80 -4.29
C TYR A 567 -6.51 0.60 -3.76
N TYR A 568 -7.76 0.74 -3.28
CA TYR A 568 -8.31 1.99 -2.75
C TYR A 568 -8.26 2.10 -1.22
N GLY A 569 -7.82 1.07 -0.51
CA GLY A 569 -7.89 0.99 0.95
C GLY A 569 -8.91 -0.06 1.38
N ALA A 570 -10.17 0.34 1.52
CA ALA A 570 -11.25 -0.56 1.90
C ALA A 570 -11.70 -1.52 0.78
N ARG A 571 -11.40 -1.22 -0.49
CA ARG A 571 -11.88 -1.93 -1.68
C ARG A 571 -10.84 -1.93 -2.82
N TYR A 572 -11.10 -2.74 -3.83
CA TYR A 572 -10.29 -2.91 -5.05
C TYR A 572 -11.00 -2.41 -6.31
#